data_AF-A0A1V2H119-F1
#
_entry.id   AF-A0A1V2H119-F1
#
_cell.length_a   1.000
_cell.length_b   1.000
_cell.length_c   1.000
_cell.angle_alpha   90.00
_cell.angle_beta   90.00
_cell.angle_gamma   90.00
#
_symmetry.space_group_name_H-M   'P 1'
#
loop_
_entity.id
_entity.type
_entity.pdbx_description
1 polymer ?
#
loop_
_entity_poly.entity_id
_entity_poly.type
_entity_poly.pdbx_seq_one_letter_code
_entity_poly.pdbx_strand_id
1 'polypeptide(L)'
;MRHFLSRLRLRSKLLGAFGLVVILTMGVGGIGLQQLGRVEEGVEALQTNWLPSVRSIGQLQYSLSLQRSRAARQLGTDEAADRARGEAELQAMHQEALRRFAETAALSSSPAEVALLTRARQAYDSYQALMRQLLAAPGGDRATVARFNGEGFAAIRQVFDALDELSRVNEAGAAAAAADAASDYREAIWLTGAGLLLALVVGLGAAIFLDRHIARSIVTLAAALRRVSARDYGVALPDLARQDEVGDMSRAVDDCRSGLQRADALAAEQAREQAARQRRAETLGQLVAQFEARVGDMVGVVSSAATELEATARSMSGTAAETNAQANSVASAAQQASGGVQTVASAAEQLAASISEISRQVAQATSVSGQAVTRARETDATVRVLAEGASKIGEVVNLITSIAGQTNLLALNATIEAARAG
;
A
#
# COMPACT_ATOMS: atom_id res chain seq x y z
N MET A 1 -35.96 -18.62 8.30
CA MET A 1 -35.39 -19.03 6.99
C MET A 1 -34.11 -18.30 6.59
N ARG A 2 -34.03 -16.97 6.66
CA ARG A 2 -32.81 -16.20 6.25
C ARG A 2 -31.49 -16.67 6.90
N HIS A 3 -31.49 -17.00 8.19
CA HIS A 3 -30.28 -17.47 8.90
C HIS A 3 -29.77 -18.86 8.51
N PHE A 4 -30.64 -19.74 7.98
CA PHE A 4 -30.21 -21.06 7.52
C PHE A 4 -29.52 -20.96 6.16
N LEU A 5 -30.08 -20.14 5.27
CA LEU A 5 -29.57 -19.93 3.92
C LEU A 5 -28.24 -19.17 3.91
N SER A 6 -27.95 -18.33 4.91
CA SER A 6 -26.67 -17.64 5.04
C SER A 6 -25.51 -18.52 5.52
N ARG A 7 -25.79 -19.75 5.99
CA ARG A 7 -24.77 -20.72 6.43
C ARG A 7 -24.40 -21.74 5.34
N LEU A 8 -25.23 -21.86 4.31
CA LEU A 8 -24.98 -22.77 3.20
C LEU A 8 -23.88 -22.23 2.30
N ARG A 9 -22.91 -23.09 1.99
CA ARG A 9 -21.86 -22.84 1.02
C ARG A 9 -22.42 -22.54 -0.37
N LEU A 10 -21.71 -21.72 -1.14
CA LEU A 10 -22.06 -21.31 -2.50
C LEU A 10 -22.33 -22.53 -3.40
N ARG A 11 -21.45 -23.54 -3.32
CA ARG A 11 -21.60 -24.80 -4.06
C ARG A 11 -22.94 -25.49 -3.76
N SER A 12 -23.33 -25.57 -2.49
CA SER A 12 -24.58 -26.23 -2.06
C SER A 12 -25.80 -25.46 -2.55
N LYS A 13 -25.76 -24.12 -2.58
CA LYS A 13 -26.83 -23.29 -3.12
C LYS A 13 -27.01 -23.50 -4.62
N LEU A 14 -25.90 -23.51 -5.38
CA LEU A 14 -25.93 -23.73 -6.83
C LEU A 14 -26.41 -25.16 -7.16
N LEU A 15 -25.81 -26.18 -6.53
CA LEU A 15 -26.22 -27.58 -6.76
C LEU A 15 -27.68 -27.83 -6.36
N GLY A 16 -28.16 -27.22 -5.26
CA GLY A 16 -29.55 -27.33 -4.86
C GLY A 16 -30.50 -26.66 -5.86
N ALA A 17 -30.19 -25.44 -6.30
CA ALA A 17 -30.98 -24.68 -7.27
C ALA A 17 -31.08 -25.40 -8.63
N PHE A 18 -29.93 -25.74 -9.23
CA PHE A 18 -29.90 -26.41 -10.52
C PHE A 18 -30.37 -27.87 -10.43
N GLY A 19 -30.00 -28.59 -9.37
CA GLY A 19 -30.42 -29.97 -9.15
C GLY A 19 -31.93 -30.11 -9.03
N LEU A 20 -32.60 -29.19 -8.33
CA LEU A 20 -34.05 -29.17 -8.23
C LEU A 20 -34.72 -28.96 -9.61
N VAL A 21 -34.19 -28.05 -10.43
CA VAL A 21 -34.71 -27.81 -11.79
C VAL A 21 -34.52 -29.04 -12.68
N VAL A 22 -33.36 -29.70 -12.61
CA VAL A 22 -33.08 -30.93 -13.37
C VAL A 22 -34.03 -32.05 -12.96
N ILE A 23 -34.20 -32.29 -11.66
CA ILE A 23 -35.12 -33.32 -11.13
C ILE A 23 -36.55 -33.05 -11.59
N LEU A 24 -37.02 -31.80 -11.52
CA LEU A 24 -38.35 -31.43 -12.00
C LEU A 24 -38.49 -31.67 -13.50
N THR A 25 -37.50 -31.26 -14.30
CA THR A 25 -37.53 -31.44 -15.76
C THR A 25 -37.55 -32.93 -16.14
N MET A 26 -36.73 -33.75 -15.47
CA MET A 26 -36.74 -35.20 -15.65
C MET A 26 -38.07 -35.82 -15.23
N GLY A 27 -38.67 -35.36 -14.12
CA GLY A 27 -39.98 -35.82 -13.67
C GLY A 27 -41.08 -35.52 -14.68
N VAL A 28 -41.10 -34.29 -15.22
CA VAL A 28 -42.05 -33.90 -16.28
C VAL A 28 -41.84 -34.74 -17.54
N GLY A 29 -40.60 -34.95 -17.97
CA GLY A 29 -40.28 -35.80 -19.11
C GLY A 29 -40.73 -37.25 -18.90
N GLY A 30 -40.51 -37.82 -17.71
CA GLY A 30 -40.95 -39.17 -17.36
C GLY A 30 -42.48 -39.34 -17.38
N ILE A 31 -43.21 -38.37 -16.79
CA ILE A 31 -44.67 -38.35 -16.84
C ILE A 31 -45.16 -38.25 -18.29
N GLY A 32 -44.54 -37.40 -19.10
CA GLY A 32 -44.89 -37.24 -20.52
C GLY A 32 -44.74 -38.55 -21.30
N LEU A 33 -43.62 -39.27 -21.12
CA LEU A 33 -43.40 -40.57 -21.76
C LEU A 33 -44.40 -41.63 -21.29
N GLN A 34 -44.70 -41.68 -20.00
CA GLN A 34 -45.67 -42.63 -19.45
C GLN A 34 -47.08 -42.38 -20.01
N GLN A 35 -47.48 -41.11 -20.13
CA GLN A 35 -48.81 -40.76 -20.65
C GLN A 35 -48.93 -41.01 -22.16
N LEU A 36 -47.86 -40.82 -22.94
CA LEU A 36 -47.84 -41.20 -24.36
C LEU A 36 -48.06 -42.69 -24.55
N GLY A 37 -47.49 -43.54 -23.67
CA GLY A 37 -47.72 -44.99 -23.70
C GLY A 37 -49.19 -45.38 -23.50
N ARG A 38 -49.91 -44.71 -22.59
CA ARG A 38 -51.36 -44.96 -22.38
C ARG A 38 -52.20 -44.59 -23.60
N VAL A 39 -51.90 -43.44 -24.22
CA VAL A 39 -52.58 -43.00 -25.44
C VAL A 39 -52.31 -43.99 -26.58
N GLU A 40 -51.07 -44.49 -26.68
CA GLU A 40 -50.69 -45.50 -27.67
C GLU A 40 -51.46 -46.81 -27.47
N GLU A 41 -51.56 -47.33 -26.25
CA GLU A 41 -52.34 -48.55 -25.94
C GLU A 41 -53.81 -48.45 -26.40
N GLY A 42 -54.47 -47.30 -26.14
CA GLY A 42 -55.85 -47.07 -26.57
C GLY A 42 -56.01 -46.99 -28.09
N VAL A 43 -55.07 -46.33 -28.77
CA VAL A 43 -55.05 -46.24 -30.24
C VAL A 43 -54.73 -47.59 -30.88
N GLU A 44 -53.81 -48.35 -30.31
CA GLU A 44 -53.45 -49.69 -30.76
C GLU A 44 -54.64 -50.64 -30.66
N ALA A 45 -55.38 -50.61 -29.54
CA ALA A 45 -56.60 -51.42 -29.37
C ALA A 45 -57.67 -51.10 -30.45
N LEU A 46 -57.81 -49.82 -30.84
CA LEU A 46 -58.69 -49.43 -31.93
C LEU A 46 -58.26 -49.99 -33.28
N GLN A 47 -56.96 -49.95 -33.59
CA GLN A 47 -56.42 -50.36 -34.88
C GLN A 47 -56.33 -51.89 -35.03
N THR A 48 -55.99 -52.60 -33.96
CA THR A 48 -55.69 -54.04 -34.01
C THR A 48 -56.88 -54.92 -33.63
N ASN A 49 -57.86 -54.38 -32.89
CA ASN A 49 -59.01 -55.14 -32.43
C ASN A 49 -60.34 -54.54 -32.90
N TRP A 50 -60.73 -53.36 -32.37
CA TRP A 50 -62.10 -52.85 -32.54
C TRP A 50 -62.50 -52.55 -33.98
N LEU A 51 -61.67 -51.83 -34.76
CA LEU A 51 -61.99 -51.50 -36.16
C LEU A 51 -62.00 -52.76 -37.05
N PRO A 52 -61.02 -53.67 -36.97
CA PRO A 52 -61.09 -54.97 -37.64
C PRO A 52 -62.35 -55.76 -37.30
N SER A 53 -62.78 -55.80 -36.03
CA SER A 53 -63.98 -56.55 -35.61
C SER A 53 -65.25 -56.00 -36.24
N VAL A 54 -65.51 -54.68 -36.14
CA VAL A 54 -66.67 -54.04 -36.76
C VAL A 54 -66.68 -54.29 -38.27
N ARG A 55 -65.52 -54.14 -38.93
CA ARG A 55 -65.39 -54.40 -40.37
C ARG A 55 -65.67 -55.86 -40.72
N SER A 56 -65.17 -56.80 -39.92
CA SER A 56 -65.37 -58.24 -40.10
C SER A 56 -66.85 -58.63 -39.99
N ILE A 57 -67.54 -58.11 -38.96
CA ILE A 57 -68.99 -58.30 -38.76
C ILE A 57 -69.78 -57.76 -39.95
N GLY A 58 -69.49 -56.54 -40.40
CA GLY A 58 -70.15 -55.95 -41.56
C GLY A 58 -69.92 -56.74 -42.86
N GLN A 59 -68.70 -57.26 -43.07
CA GLN A 59 -68.39 -58.13 -44.21
C GLN A 59 -69.15 -59.46 -44.16
N LEU A 60 -69.29 -60.04 -42.97
CA LEU A 60 -70.10 -61.24 -42.75
C LEU A 60 -71.57 -60.96 -43.06
N GLN A 61 -72.16 -59.91 -42.50
CA GLN A 61 -73.55 -59.51 -42.78
C GLN A 61 -73.80 -59.28 -44.28
N TYR A 62 -72.87 -58.62 -44.97
CA TYR A 62 -72.92 -58.43 -46.42
C TYR A 62 -72.89 -59.76 -47.18
N SER A 63 -71.99 -60.69 -46.84
CA SER A 63 -71.91 -62.00 -47.49
C SER A 63 -73.20 -62.82 -47.31
N LEU A 64 -73.82 -62.77 -46.13
CA LEU A 64 -75.07 -63.45 -45.82
C LEU A 64 -76.24 -62.85 -46.60
N SER A 65 -76.28 -61.52 -46.74
CA SER A 65 -77.28 -60.82 -47.55
C SER A 65 -77.19 -61.23 -49.02
N LEU A 66 -75.97 -61.29 -49.57
CA LEU A 66 -75.73 -61.74 -50.93
C LEU A 66 -76.13 -63.23 -51.09
N GLN A 67 -75.80 -64.08 -50.12
CA GLN A 67 -76.13 -65.51 -50.14
C GLN A 67 -77.64 -65.71 -50.18
N ARG A 68 -78.39 -64.97 -49.35
CA ARG A 68 -79.85 -65.01 -49.37
C ARG A 68 -80.42 -64.55 -50.72
N SER A 69 -79.91 -63.46 -51.27
CA SER A 69 -80.35 -62.95 -52.59
C SER A 69 -80.12 -63.99 -53.71
N ARG A 70 -78.97 -64.68 -53.67
CA ARG A 70 -78.66 -65.78 -54.60
C ARG A 70 -79.58 -66.99 -54.39
N ALA A 71 -79.84 -67.37 -53.14
CA ALA A 71 -80.75 -68.47 -52.84
C ALA A 71 -82.19 -68.20 -53.32
N ALA A 72 -82.67 -66.96 -53.17
CA ALA A 72 -83.98 -66.56 -53.68
C ALA A 72 -84.09 -66.73 -55.20
N ARG A 73 -83.03 -66.38 -55.95
CA ARG A 73 -82.96 -66.60 -57.40
C ARG A 73 -83.02 -68.09 -57.77
N GLN A 74 -82.32 -68.93 -57.01
CA GLN A 74 -82.26 -70.38 -57.25
C GLN A 74 -83.59 -71.10 -56.99
N LEU A 75 -84.37 -70.63 -56.03
CA LEU A 75 -85.72 -71.14 -55.79
C LEU A 75 -86.71 -70.78 -56.91
N GLY A 76 -86.39 -69.79 -57.76
CA GLY A 76 -87.25 -69.34 -58.86
C GLY A 76 -86.98 -69.96 -60.23
N THR A 77 -85.93 -70.77 -60.39
CA THR A 77 -85.56 -71.41 -61.67
C THR A 77 -85.65 -72.93 -61.60
N ASP A 78 -86.10 -73.55 -62.69
CA ASP A 78 -86.17 -75.00 -62.89
C ASP A 78 -85.10 -75.54 -63.85
N GLU A 79 -84.29 -74.65 -64.43
CA GLU A 79 -83.27 -75.07 -65.39
C GLU A 79 -82.12 -75.80 -64.69
N ALA A 80 -81.89 -77.06 -65.05
CA ALA A 80 -80.93 -77.95 -64.37
C ALA A 80 -79.49 -77.38 -64.36
N ALA A 81 -79.07 -76.73 -65.45
CA ALA A 81 -77.75 -76.10 -65.55
C ALA A 81 -77.61 -74.87 -64.64
N ASP A 82 -78.68 -74.11 -64.42
CA ASP A 82 -78.69 -72.95 -63.53
C ASP A 82 -78.78 -73.36 -62.07
N ARG A 83 -79.49 -74.44 -61.77
CA ARG A 83 -79.55 -75.05 -60.44
C ARG A 83 -78.21 -75.60 -59.99
N ALA A 84 -77.53 -76.39 -60.84
CA ALA A 84 -76.22 -76.94 -60.51
C ALA A 84 -75.16 -75.84 -60.29
N ARG A 85 -75.15 -74.80 -61.15
CA ARG A 85 -74.27 -73.63 -60.98
C ARG A 85 -74.58 -72.86 -59.69
N GLY A 86 -75.87 -72.64 -59.42
CA GLY A 86 -76.33 -71.98 -58.21
C GLY A 86 -76.01 -72.69 -56.92
N GLU A 87 -76.14 -74.01 -56.91
CA GLU A 87 -75.78 -74.84 -55.76
C GLU A 87 -74.28 -74.73 -55.46
N ALA A 88 -73.43 -74.83 -56.48
CA ALA A 88 -71.98 -74.65 -56.33
C ALA A 88 -71.63 -73.23 -55.82
N GLU A 89 -72.27 -72.18 -56.34
CA GLU A 89 -72.11 -70.81 -55.84
C GLU A 89 -72.52 -70.70 -54.36
N LEU A 90 -73.69 -71.24 -53.98
CA LEU A 90 -74.19 -71.17 -52.61
C LEU A 90 -73.32 -71.98 -51.63
N GLN A 91 -72.75 -73.10 -52.06
CA GLN A 91 -71.78 -73.86 -51.27
C GLN A 91 -70.48 -73.08 -51.07
N ALA A 92 -69.95 -72.43 -52.11
CA ALA A 92 -68.77 -71.57 -51.99
C ALA A 92 -69.04 -70.38 -51.05
N MET A 93 -70.21 -69.75 -51.15
CA MET A 93 -70.62 -68.67 -50.25
C MET A 93 -70.81 -69.15 -48.80
N HIS A 94 -71.31 -70.38 -48.61
CA HIS A 94 -71.40 -70.97 -47.29
C HIS A 94 -70.02 -71.15 -46.65
N GLN A 95 -69.05 -71.70 -47.39
CA GLN A 95 -67.66 -71.85 -46.92
C GLN A 95 -67.03 -70.50 -46.59
N GLU A 96 -67.23 -69.49 -47.45
CA GLU A 96 -66.79 -68.14 -47.18
C GLU A 96 -67.41 -67.58 -45.90
N ALA A 97 -68.71 -67.78 -45.68
CA ALA A 97 -69.35 -67.37 -44.42
C ALA A 97 -68.73 -68.08 -43.20
N LEU A 98 -68.40 -69.39 -43.28
CA LEU A 98 -67.72 -70.07 -42.17
C LEU A 98 -66.35 -69.47 -41.89
N ARG A 99 -65.60 -69.13 -42.95
CA ARG A 99 -64.30 -68.45 -42.85
C ARG A 99 -64.45 -67.09 -42.18
N ARG A 100 -65.46 -66.30 -42.56
CA ARG A 100 -65.78 -65.01 -41.92
C ARG A 100 -66.16 -65.15 -40.45
N PHE A 101 -66.98 -66.15 -40.09
CA PHE A 101 -67.25 -66.46 -38.69
C PHE A 101 -65.97 -66.74 -37.90
N ALA A 102 -65.01 -67.48 -38.48
CA ALA A 102 -63.73 -67.75 -37.84
C ALA A 102 -62.84 -66.49 -37.72
N GLU A 103 -62.82 -65.63 -38.74
CA GLU A 103 -62.13 -64.33 -38.67
C GLU A 103 -62.72 -63.43 -37.57
N THR A 104 -64.05 -63.34 -37.49
CA THR A 104 -64.72 -62.57 -36.43
C THR A 104 -64.48 -63.19 -35.05
N ALA A 105 -64.41 -64.52 -34.95
CA ALA A 105 -64.11 -65.21 -33.68
C ALA A 105 -62.70 -64.91 -33.18
N ALA A 106 -61.72 -64.84 -34.08
CA ALA A 106 -60.34 -64.52 -33.73
C ALA A 106 -60.16 -63.10 -33.17
N LEU A 107 -61.09 -62.20 -33.51
CA LEU A 107 -61.11 -60.80 -33.05
C LEU A 107 -62.06 -60.58 -31.86
N SER A 108 -62.85 -61.59 -31.45
CA SER A 108 -63.76 -61.48 -30.32
C SER A 108 -62.96 -61.56 -29.01
N SER A 109 -62.93 -60.46 -28.27
CA SER A 109 -62.04 -60.30 -27.11
C SER A 109 -62.75 -60.49 -25.76
N SER A 110 -64.08 -60.37 -25.74
CA SER A 110 -64.89 -60.47 -24.52
C SER A 110 -65.83 -61.69 -24.51
N PRO A 111 -66.21 -62.19 -23.31
CA PRO A 111 -67.19 -63.28 -23.20
C PRO A 111 -68.55 -62.97 -23.84
N ALA A 112 -68.97 -61.70 -23.82
CA ALA A 112 -70.21 -61.25 -24.43
C ALA A 112 -70.15 -61.37 -25.97
N GLU A 113 -69.04 -60.95 -26.58
CA GLU A 113 -68.85 -61.08 -28.03
C GLU A 113 -68.83 -62.54 -28.46
N VAL A 114 -68.10 -63.39 -27.73
CA VAL A 114 -68.03 -64.84 -28.00
C VAL A 114 -69.42 -65.47 -27.92
N ALA A 115 -70.23 -65.10 -26.91
CA ALA A 115 -71.59 -65.62 -26.76
C ALA A 115 -72.51 -65.18 -27.92
N LEU A 116 -72.46 -63.90 -28.32
CA LEU A 116 -73.25 -63.37 -29.44
C LEU A 116 -72.85 -64.00 -30.77
N LEU A 117 -71.55 -64.15 -31.03
CA LEU A 117 -71.05 -64.82 -32.24
C LEU A 117 -71.44 -66.30 -32.27
N THR A 118 -71.39 -66.98 -31.11
CA THR A 118 -71.83 -68.38 -30.99
C THR A 118 -73.33 -68.49 -31.30
N ARG A 119 -74.15 -67.59 -30.76
CA ARG A 119 -75.59 -67.52 -31.06
C ARG A 119 -75.85 -67.26 -32.55
N ALA A 120 -75.14 -66.31 -33.15
CA ALA A 120 -75.22 -66.02 -34.59
C ALA A 120 -74.85 -67.24 -35.42
N ARG A 121 -73.80 -67.98 -35.01
CA ARG A 121 -73.36 -69.19 -35.70
C ARG A 121 -74.39 -70.33 -35.60
N GLN A 122 -74.95 -70.57 -34.43
CA GLN A 122 -76.01 -71.58 -34.23
C GLN A 122 -77.27 -71.26 -35.05
N ALA A 123 -77.68 -69.99 -35.07
CA ALA A 123 -78.79 -69.52 -35.89
C ALA A 123 -78.48 -69.70 -37.40
N TYR A 124 -77.23 -69.45 -37.81
CA TYR A 124 -76.79 -69.64 -39.19
C TYR A 124 -76.80 -71.12 -39.58
N ASP A 125 -76.30 -72.02 -38.73
CA ASP A 125 -76.33 -73.46 -39.00
C ASP A 125 -77.78 -73.97 -39.13
N SER A 126 -78.69 -73.44 -38.30
CA SER A 126 -80.14 -73.73 -38.38
C SER A 126 -80.76 -73.19 -39.69
N TYR A 127 -80.42 -71.97 -40.09
CA TYR A 127 -80.83 -71.39 -41.37
C TYR A 127 -80.31 -72.21 -42.55
N GLN A 128 -79.06 -72.67 -42.52
CA GLN A 128 -78.48 -73.50 -43.58
C GLN A 128 -79.14 -74.89 -43.67
N ALA A 129 -79.53 -75.48 -42.54
CA ALA A 129 -80.30 -76.71 -42.54
C ALA A 129 -81.67 -76.53 -43.22
N LEU A 130 -82.40 -75.45 -42.90
CA LEU A 130 -83.66 -75.10 -43.55
C LEU A 130 -83.46 -74.83 -45.05
N MET A 131 -82.43 -74.06 -45.41
CA MET A 131 -82.15 -73.73 -46.81
C MET A 131 -81.83 -74.96 -47.65
N ARG A 132 -81.10 -75.94 -47.12
CA ARG A 132 -80.87 -77.22 -47.82
C ARG A 132 -82.17 -77.97 -48.11
N GLN A 133 -83.12 -77.96 -47.17
CA GLN A 133 -84.43 -78.58 -47.38
C GLN A 133 -85.22 -77.84 -48.47
N LEU A 134 -85.22 -76.50 -48.45
CA LEU A 134 -85.95 -75.69 -49.42
C LEU A 134 -85.35 -75.79 -50.83
N LEU A 135 -84.02 -75.80 -50.95
CA LEU A 135 -83.33 -75.87 -52.25
C LEU A 135 -83.42 -77.26 -52.90
N ALA A 136 -83.72 -78.32 -52.13
CA ALA A 136 -83.94 -79.66 -52.66
C ALA A 136 -85.30 -79.80 -53.40
N ALA A 137 -86.23 -78.86 -53.21
CA ALA A 137 -87.53 -78.87 -53.89
C ALA A 137 -87.42 -78.45 -55.38
N PRO A 138 -88.38 -78.82 -56.23
CA PRO A 138 -88.51 -78.26 -57.59
C PRO A 138 -88.58 -76.73 -57.57
N GLY A 139 -88.06 -76.09 -58.61
CA GLY A 139 -88.01 -74.65 -58.74
C GLY A 139 -89.40 -74.10 -59.04
N GLY A 140 -89.62 -72.84 -58.70
CA GLY A 140 -90.92 -72.19 -58.91
C GLY A 140 -92.06 -72.74 -58.04
N ASP A 141 -91.81 -73.71 -57.16
CA ASP A 141 -92.81 -74.19 -56.21
C ASP A 141 -93.23 -73.07 -55.26
N ARG A 142 -94.50 -72.66 -55.39
CA ARG A 142 -95.06 -71.55 -54.62
C ARG A 142 -95.03 -71.81 -53.12
N ALA A 143 -95.19 -73.07 -52.69
CA ALA A 143 -95.14 -73.42 -51.28
C ALA A 143 -93.72 -73.25 -50.71
N THR A 144 -92.71 -73.73 -51.43
CA THR A 144 -91.29 -73.56 -51.06
C THR A 144 -90.88 -72.09 -51.04
N VAL A 145 -91.27 -71.29 -52.03
CA VAL A 145 -91.00 -69.84 -52.06
C VAL A 145 -91.69 -69.12 -50.89
N ALA A 146 -92.92 -69.49 -50.55
CA ALA A 146 -93.63 -68.93 -49.40
C ALA A 146 -92.91 -69.26 -48.08
N ARG A 147 -92.43 -70.50 -47.91
CA ARG A 147 -91.63 -70.89 -46.73
C ARG A 147 -90.28 -70.18 -46.67
N PHE A 148 -89.60 -69.96 -47.79
CA PHE A 148 -88.36 -69.17 -47.84
C PHE A 148 -88.57 -67.72 -47.37
N ASN A 149 -89.68 -67.10 -47.79
CA ASN A 149 -90.05 -65.74 -47.40
C ASN A 149 -90.61 -65.64 -45.98
N GLY A 150 -91.18 -66.71 -45.44
CA GLY A 150 -91.66 -66.79 -44.05
C GLY A 150 -90.61 -67.35 -43.10
N GLU A 151 -90.55 -68.68 -42.97
CA GLU A 151 -89.61 -69.41 -42.10
C GLU A 151 -88.15 -69.06 -42.41
N GLY A 152 -87.78 -69.03 -43.70
CA GLY A 152 -86.40 -68.71 -44.12
C GLY A 152 -86.01 -67.27 -43.80
N PHE A 153 -86.95 -66.32 -43.86
CA PHE A 153 -86.73 -64.94 -43.44
C PHE A 153 -86.59 -64.83 -41.92
N ALA A 154 -87.47 -65.50 -41.17
CA ALA A 154 -87.39 -65.52 -39.71
C ALA A 154 -86.07 -66.13 -39.23
N ALA A 155 -85.62 -67.23 -39.85
CA ALA A 155 -84.36 -67.90 -39.49
C ALA A 155 -83.13 -67.02 -39.77
N ILE A 156 -83.01 -66.41 -40.96
CA ILE A 156 -81.87 -65.51 -41.24
C ILE A 156 -81.91 -64.25 -40.38
N ARG A 157 -83.10 -63.76 -40.03
CA ARG A 157 -83.26 -62.60 -39.16
C ARG A 157 -82.65 -62.84 -37.79
N GLN A 158 -82.76 -64.04 -37.23
CA GLN A 158 -82.09 -64.38 -35.98
C GLN A 158 -80.56 -64.28 -36.08
N VAL A 159 -79.98 -64.58 -37.26
CA VAL A 159 -78.54 -64.40 -37.51
C VAL A 159 -78.20 -62.91 -37.53
N PHE A 160 -78.96 -62.11 -38.29
CA PHE A 160 -78.73 -60.67 -38.38
C PHE A 160 -78.92 -59.96 -37.04
N ASP A 161 -79.96 -60.30 -36.28
CA ASP A 161 -80.22 -59.71 -34.96
C ASP A 161 -79.03 -59.96 -34.00
N ALA A 162 -78.46 -61.17 -34.00
CA ALA A 162 -77.28 -61.50 -33.18
C ALA A 162 -76.00 -60.79 -33.67
N LEU A 163 -75.81 -60.67 -35.00
CA LEU A 163 -74.68 -59.94 -35.57
C LEU A 163 -74.80 -58.43 -35.37
N ASP A 164 -76.01 -57.86 -35.40
CA ASP A 164 -76.27 -56.46 -35.10
C ASP A 164 -75.99 -56.16 -33.63
N GLU A 165 -76.40 -57.05 -32.72
CA GLU A 165 -76.09 -56.93 -31.30
C GLU A 165 -74.57 -57.00 -31.07
N LEU A 166 -73.87 -57.91 -31.78
CA LEU A 166 -72.41 -58.00 -31.76
C LEU A 166 -71.74 -56.74 -32.31
N SER A 167 -72.25 -56.17 -33.41
CA SER A 167 -71.75 -54.90 -33.97
C SER A 167 -71.91 -53.76 -32.99
N ARG A 168 -73.06 -53.65 -32.31
CA ARG A 168 -73.30 -52.61 -31.29
C ARG A 168 -72.34 -52.73 -30.11
N VAL A 169 -72.05 -53.95 -29.64
CA VAL A 169 -71.06 -54.17 -28.57
C VAL A 169 -69.68 -53.71 -29.03
N ASN A 170 -69.29 -54.04 -30.25
CA ASN A 170 -68.01 -53.64 -30.83
C ASN A 170 -67.89 -52.13 -31.06
N GLU A 171 -68.94 -51.49 -31.59
CA GLU A 171 -69.00 -50.03 -31.76
C GLU A 171 -68.97 -49.29 -30.42
N ALA A 172 -69.66 -49.79 -29.41
CA ALA A 172 -69.61 -49.23 -28.06
C ALA A 172 -68.23 -49.39 -27.43
N GLY A 173 -67.58 -50.55 -27.60
CA GLY A 173 -66.21 -50.79 -27.16
C GLY A 173 -65.20 -49.88 -27.86
N ALA A 174 -65.33 -49.71 -29.18
CA ALA A 174 -64.52 -48.77 -29.96
C ALA A 174 -64.71 -47.32 -29.49
N ALA A 175 -65.96 -46.89 -29.27
CA ALA A 175 -66.27 -45.55 -28.80
C ALA A 175 -65.71 -45.30 -27.39
N ALA A 176 -65.80 -46.29 -26.50
CA ALA A 176 -65.22 -46.23 -25.16
C ALA A 176 -63.69 -46.12 -25.22
N ALA A 177 -63.01 -46.99 -25.98
CA ALA A 177 -61.56 -46.93 -26.15
C ALA A 177 -61.08 -45.59 -26.74
N ALA A 178 -61.82 -45.03 -27.70
CA ALA A 178 -61.54 -43.70 -28.25
C ALA A 178 -61.74 -42.57 -27.23
N ALA A 179 -62.79 -42.66 -26.40
CA ALA A 179 -63.05 -41.69 -25.33
C ALA A 179 -61.99 -41.76 -24.23
N ASP A 180 -61.56 -42.95 -23.84
CA ASP A 180 -60.50 -43.18 -22.86
C ASP A 180 -59.17 -42.61 -23.38
N ALA A 181 -58.77 -42.94 -24.62
CA ALA A 181 -57.58 -42.38 -25.24
C ALA A 181 -57.60 -40.84 -25.33
N ALA A 182 -58.76 -40.25 -25.63
CA ALA A 182 -58.93 -38.79 -25.66
C ALA A 182 -58.86 -38.18 -24.25
N SER A 183 -59.38 -38.86 -23.23
CA SER A 183 -59.29 -38.46 -21.83
C SER A 183 -57.84 -38.51 -21.35
N ASP A 184 -57.14 -39.63 -21.60
CA ASP A 184 -55.74 -39.82 -21.26
C ASP A 184 -54.85 -38.77 -21.92
N TYR A 185 -55.12 -38.45 -23.19
CA TYR A 185 -54.42 -37.37 -23.90
C TYR A 185 -54.63 -36.01 -23.23
N ARG A 186 -55.86 -35.66 -22.85
CA ARG A 186 -56.16 -34.39 -22.16
C ARG A 186 -55.52 -34.35 -20.77
N GLU A 187 -55.56 -35.45 -20.03
CA GLU A 187 -54.88 -35.56 -18.73
C GLU A 187 -53.36 -35.42 -18.89
N ALA A 188 -52.78 -36.03 -19.93
CA ALA A 188 -51.37 -35.89 -20.29
C ALA A 188 -50.98 -34.43 -20.50
N ILE A 189 -51.77 -33.67 -21.27
CA ILE A 189 -51.53 -32.23 -21.49
C ILE A 189 -51.58 -31.47 -20.17
N TRP A 190 -52.59 -31.71 -19.33
CA TRP A 190 -52.73 -30.99 -18.06
C TRP A 190 -51.59 -31.30 -17.07
N LEU A 191 -51.24 -32.58 -16.89
CA LEU A 191 -50.15 -32.99 -16.01
C LEU A 191 -48.79 -32.47 -16.51
N THR A 192 -48.53 -32.58 -17.81
CA THR A 192 -47.29 -32.07 -18.42
C THR A 192 -47.23 -30.55 -18.31
N GLY A 193 -48.32 -29.85 -18.62
CA GLY A 193 -48.42 -28.40 -18.52
C GLY A 193 -48.26 -27.88 -17.09
N ALA A 194 -48.92 -28.51 -16.11
CA ALA A 194 -48.77 -28.18 -14.69
C ALA A 194 -47.33 -28.43 -14.20
N GLY A 195 -46.72 -29.53 -14.64
CA GLY A 195 -45.32 -29.86 -14.35
C GLY A 195 -44.34 -28.84 -14.93
N LEU A 196 -44.52 -28.44 -16.19
CA LEU A 196 -43.73 -27.38 -16.84
C LEU A 196 -43.89 -26.03 -16.14
N LEU A 197 -45.11 -25.67 -15.75
CA LEU A 197 -45.37 -24.44 -15.00
C LEU A 197 -44.69 -24.47 -13.63
N LEU A 198 -44.76 -25.59 -12.92
CA LEU A 198 -44.06 -25.76 -11.64
C LEU A 198 -42.54 -25.65 -11.82
N ALA A 199 -41.98 -26.31 -12.84
CA ALA A 199 -40.55 -26.20 -13.16
C ALA A 199 -40.15 -24.76 -13.49
N LEU A 200 -41.00 -24.01 -14.22
CA LEU A 200 -40.78 -22.60 -14.51
C LEU A 200 -40.80 -21.74 -13.23
N VAL A 201 -41.81 -21.90 -12.38
CA VAL A 201 -41.94 -21.14 -11.12
C VAL A 201 -40.76 -21.42 -10.20
N VAL A 202 -40.37 -22.69 -10.06
CA VAL A 202 -39.21 -23.09 -9.25
C VAL A 202 -37.92 -22.56 -9.85
N GLY A 203 -37.75 -22.64 -11.16
CA GLY A 203 -36.58 -22.10 -11.88
C GLY A 203 -36.46 -20.58 -11.72
N LEU A 204 -37.56 -19.84 -11.85
CA LEU A 204 -37.60 -18.39 -11.65
C LEU A 204 -37.31 -18.03 -10.18
N GLY A 205 -37.89 -18.77 -9.24
CA GLY A 205 -37.62 -18.64 -7.81
C GLY A 205 -36.15 -18.88 -7.48
N ALA A 206 -35.54 -19.93 -8.05
CA ALA A 206 -34.14 -20.24 -7.92
C ALA A 206 -33.25 -19.13 -8.53
N ALA A 207 -33.59 -18.62 -9.72
CA ALA A 207 -32.86 -17.52 -10.35
C ALA A 207 -32.89 -16.24 -9.51
N ILE A 208 -34.06 -15.84 -9.03
CA ILE A 208 -34.23 -14.67 -8.14
C ILE A 208 -33.47 -14.88 -6.82
N PHE A 209 -33.50 -16.09 -6.27
CA PHE A 209 -32.76 -16.46 -5.07
C PHE A 209 -31.24 -16.33 -5.26
N LEU A 210 -30.69 -16.89 -6.35
CA LEU A 210 -29.27 -16.81 -6.66
C LEU A 210 -28.84 -15.35 -6.96
N ASP A 211 -29.64 -14.57 -7.69
CA ASP A 211 -29.38 -13.14 -7.92
C ASP A 211 -29.24 -12.38 -6.60
N ARG A 212 -30.24 -12.49 -5.72
CA ARG A 212 -30.29 -11.74 -4.47
C ARG A 212 -29.20 -12.15 -3.47
N HIS A 213 -28.87 -13.42 -3.38
CA HIS A 213 -27.97 -13.93 -2.34
C HIS A 213 -26.51 -14.09 -2.78
N ILE A 214 -26.25 -14.19 -4.08
CA ILE A 214 -24.91 -14.41 -4.63
C ILE A 214 -24.51 -13.21 -5.48
N ALA A 215 -25.18 -13.00 -6.62
CA ALA A 215 -24.73 -12.04 -7.63
C ALA A 215 -24.65 -10.61 -7.08
N ARG A 216 -25.71 -10.12 -6.42
CA ARG A 216 -25.72 -8.77 -5.81
C ARG A 216 -24.65 -8.59 -4.74
N SER A 217 -24.43 -9.60 -3.90
CA SER A 217 -23.45 -9.53 -2.81
C SER A 217 -22.02 -9.45 -3.37
N ILE A 218 -21.72 -10.24 -4.41
CA ILE A 218 -20.44 -10.18 -5.13
C ILE A 218 -20.24 -8.80 -5.78
N VAL A 219 -21.26 -8.26 -6.46
CA VAL A 219 -21.19 -6.93 -7.09
C VAL A 219 -20.97 -5.83 -6.04
N THR A 220 -21.65 -5.92 -4.90
CA THR A 220 -21.52 -4.95 -3.81
C THR A 220 -20.12 -5.03 -3.18
N LEU A 221 -19.58 -6.23 -2.98
CA LEU A 221 -18.21 -6.42 -2.49
C LEU A 221 -17.16 -5.89 -3.47
N ALA A 222 -17.34 -6.13 -4.77
CA ALA A 222 -16.46 -5.59 -5.80
C ALA A 222 -16.47 -4.05 -5.81
N ALA A 223 -17.65 -3.44 -5.66
CA ALA A 223 -17.79 -1.99 -5.54
C ALA A 223 -17.09 -1.45 -4.27
N ALA A 224 -17.24 -2.13 -3.14
CA ALA A 224 -16.58 -1.73 -1.90
C ALA A 224 -15.05 -1.85 -1.99
N LEU A 225 -14.53 -2.93 -2.59
CA LEU A 225 -13.09 -3.09 -2.83
C LEU A 225 -12.52 -1.96 -3.71
N ARG A 226 -13.25 -1.55 -4.77
CA ARG A 226 -12.86 -0.39 -5.59
C ARG A 226 -12.75 0.90 -4.77
N ARG A 227 -13.69 1.15 -3.85
CA ARG A 227 -13.63 2.32 -2.95
C ARG A 227 -12.45 2.25 -2.00
N VAL A 228 -12.19 1.09 -1.39
CA VAL A 228 -11.01 0.87 -0.53
C VAL A 228 -9.72 1.13 -1.33
N SER A 229 -9.63 0.66 -2.58
CA SER A 229 -8.47 0.92 -3.44
C SER A 229 -8.29 2.40 -3.79
N ALA A 230 -9.37 3.18 -3.80
CA ALA A 230 -9.37 4.63 -3.97
C ALA A 230 -9.10 5.40 -2.66
N ARG A 231 -8.61 4.72 -1.61
CA ARG A 231 -8.34 5.25 -0.26
C ARG A 231 -9.58 5.77 0.48
N ASP A 232 -10.78 5.36 0.08
CA ASP A 232 -12.01 5.61 0.83
C ASP A 232 -12.27 4.46 1.82
N TYR A 233 -11.70 4.59 3.02
CA TYR A 233 -11.82 3.60 4.10
C TYR A 233 -13.15 3.66 4.87
N GLY A 234 -13.97 4.69 4.63
CA GLY A 234 -15.26 4.88 5.28
C GLY A 234 -16.38 4.02 4.71
N VAL A 235 -16.11 3.25 3.65
CA VAL A 235 -17.11 2.37 3.04
C VAL A 235 -17.58 1.28 4.02
N ALA A 236 -18.90 1.16 4.17
CA ALA A 236 -19.51 0.06 4.92
C ALA A 236 -19.41 -1.23 4.09
N LEU A 237 -18.73 -2.24 4.65
CA LEU A 237 -18.62 -3.55 4.00
C LEU A 237 -19.89 -4.38 4.25
N PRO A 238 -20.49 -4.96 3.20
CA PRO A 238 -21.69 -5.78 3.35
C PRO A 238 -21.35 -7.11 4.03
N ASP A 239 -22.32 -7.61 4.83
CA ASP A 239 -22.41 -9.02 5.24
C ASP A 239 -21.18 -9.62 5.97
N LEU A 240 -20.45 -8.85 6.78
CA LEU A 240 -19.29 -9.35 7.56
C LEU A 240 -19.60 -10.55 8.47
N ALA A 241 -20.84 -10.64 8.98
CA ALA A 241 -21.31 -11.72 9.85
C ALA A 241 -21.66 -13.03 9.10
N ARG A 242 -21.57 -13.03 7.77
CA ARG A 242 -21.96 -14.16 6.92
C ARG A 242 -20.92 -15.28 7.02
N GLN A 243 -21.39 -16.53 7.05
CA GLN A 243 -20.57 -17.73 7.34
C GLN A 243 -20.31 -18.61 6.10
N ASP A 244 -20.53 -18.08 4.91
CA ASP A 244 -20.21 -18.75 3.65
C ASP A 244 -18.99 -18.09 2.97
N GLU A 245 -18.64 -18.57 1.78
CA GLU A 245 -17.47 -18.11 1.02
C GLU A 245 -17.55 -16.61 0.69
N VAL A 246 -18.76 -16.04 0.56
CA VAL A 246 -18.93 -14.60 0.33
C VAL A 246 -18.61 -13.82 1.61
N GLY A 247 -18.97 -14.37 2.78
CA GLY A 247 -18.54 -13.80 4.06
C GLY A 247 -17.02 -13.87 4.28
N ASP A 248 -16.37 -14.96 3.83
CA ASP A 248 -14.91 -15.06 3.85
C ASP A 248 -14.27 -13.96 2.98
N MET A 249 -14.84 -13.68 1.80
CA MET A 249 -14.42 -12.57 0.95
C MET A 249 -14.64 -11.20 1.63
N SER A 250 -15.80 -10.97 2.27
CA SER A 250 -16.06 -9.74 3.01
C SER A 250 -15.00 -9.47 4.09
N ARG A 251 -14.62 -10.50 4.86
CA ARG A 251 -13.59 -10.39 5.90
C ARG A 251 -12.21 -10.11 5.30
N ALA A 252 -11.83 -10.80 4.23
CA ALA A 252 -10.56 -10.53 3.54
C ALA A 252 -10.48 -9.09 3.00
N VAL A 253 -11.59 -8.55 2.49
CA VAL A 253 -11.65 -7.13 2.07
C VAL A 253 -11.53 -6.18 3.26
N ASP A 254 -12.09 -6.53 4.42
CA ASP A 254 -11.98 -5.74 5.66
C ASP A 254 -10.55 -5.72 6.23
N ASP A 255 -9.88 -6.87 6.19
CA ASP A 255 -8.46 -6.97 6.57
C ASP A 255 -7.59 -6.12 5.65
N CYS A 256 -7.87 -6.12 4.34
CA CYS A 256 -7.20 -5.27 3.36
C CYS A 256 -7.45 -3.78 3.63
N ARG A 257 -8.70 -3.38 3.88
CA ARG A 257 -9.08 -2.00 4.26
C ARG A 257 -8.31 -1.54 5.49
N SER A 258 -8.31 -2.35 6.54
CA SER A 258 -7.63 -2.07 7.80
C SER A 258 -6.11 -2.05 7.65
N GLY A 259 -5.56 -2.88 6.76
CA GLY A 259 -4.13 -2.89 6.40
C GLY A 259 -3.71 -1.61 5.69
N LEU A 260 -4.44 -1.21 4.64
CA LEU A 260 -4.18 0.01 3.88
C LEU A 260 -4.31 1.27 4.72
N GLN A 261 -5.35 1.35 5.56
CA GLN A 261 -5.53 2.50 6.47
C GLN A 261 -4.35 2.65 7.44
N ARG A 262 -3.82 1.54 7.99
CA ARG A 262 -2.62 1.56 8.85
C ARG A 262 -1.37 1.96 8.07
N ALA A 263 -1.21 1.49 6.84
CA ALA A 263 -0.07 1.83 6.00
C ALA A 263 -0.05 3.34 5.66
N ASP A 264 -1.20 3.91 5.29
CA ASP A 264 -1.31 5.35 5.01
C ASP A 264 -1.07 6.19 6.28
N ALA A 265 -1.55 5.74 7.45
CA ALA A 265 -1.27 6.41 8.73
C ALA A 265 0.23 6.42 9.07
N LEU A 266 0.90 5.28 8.90
CA LEU A 266 2.35 5.16 9.14
C LEU A 266 3.15 6.01 8.15
N ALA A 267 2.78 6.03 6.87
CA ALA A 267 3.42 6.86 5.85
C ALA A 267 3.27 8.36 6.18
N ALA A 268 2.09 8.78 6.66
CA ALA A 268 1.86 10.16 7.09
C ALA A 268 2.71 10.54 8.31
N GLU A 269 2.90 9.62 9.25
CA GLU A 269 3.76 9.84 10.42
C GLU A 269 5.24 9.94 10.02
N GLN A 270 5.74 9.02 9.19
CA GLN A 270 7.10 9.06 8.65
C GLN A 270 7.38 10.36 7.86
N ALA A 271 6.43 10.81 7.03
CA ALA A 271 6.56 12.07 6.31
C ALA A 271 6.68 13.27 7.26
N ARG A 272 5.94 13.29 8.37
CA ARG A 272 6.06 14.34 9.40
C ARG A 272 7.41 14.29 10.10
N GLU A 273 7.89 13.10 10.48
CA GLU A 273 9.21 12.94 11.09
C GLU A 273 10.33 13.40 10.16
N GLN A 274 10.26 13.02 8.89
CA GLN A 274 11.27 13.39 7.91
C GLN A 274 11.27 14.89 7.64
N ALA A 275 10.09 15.52 7.54
CA ALA A 275 9.95 16.98 7.46
C ALA A 275 10.44 17.70 8.73
N ALA A 276 10.31 17.10 9.91
CA ALA A 276 10.86 17.63 11.15
C ALA A 276 12.39 17.51 11.19
N ARG A 277 12.96 16.37 10.76
CA ARG A 277 14.42 16.18 10.62
C ARG A 277 15.02 17.16 9.64
N GLN A 278 14.40 17.37 8.47
CA GLN A 278 14.83 18.33 7.46
C GLN A 278 14.93 19.75 8.04
N ARG A 279 13.85 20.23 8.68
CA ARG A 279 13.82 21.55 9.34
C ARG A 279 14.89 21.69 10.42
N ARG A 280 15.14 20.63 11.19
CA ARG A 280 16.17 20.62 12.23
C ARG A 280 17.57 20.70 11.62
N ALA A 281 17.82 19.97 10.53
CA ALA A 281 19.09 20.03 9.81
C ALA A 281 19.35 21.41 9.20
N GLU A 282 18.34 22.05 8.59
CA GLU A 282 18.43 23.42 8.07
C GLU A 282 18.75 24.43 9.19
N THR A 283 18.05 24.32 10.32
CA THR A 283 18.30 25.18 11.50
C THR A 283 19.72 25.00 12.03
N LEU A 284 20.18 23.74 12.14
CA LEU A 284 21.54 23.43 12.59
C LEU A 284 22.59 23.99 11.63
N GLY A 285 22.36 23.85 10.31
CA GLY A 285 23.24 24.41 9.28
C GLY A 285 23.37 25.94 9.38
N GLN A 286 22.27 26.64 9.64
CA GLN A 286 22.30 28.10 9.86
C GLN A 286 23.06 28.48 11.14
N LEU A 287 22.87 27.74 12.23
CA LEU A 287 23.58 27.94 13.50
C LEU A 287 25.10 27.74 13.34
N VAL A 288 25.50 26.68 12.64
CA VAL A 288 26.93 26.39 12.36
C VAL A 288 27.54 27.50 11.50
N ALA A 289 26.87 27.93 10.43
CA ALA A 289 27.38 29.02 9.58
C ALA A 289 27.54 30.35 10.35
N GLN A 290 26.59 30.69 11.24
CA GLN A 290 26.73 31.87 12.10
C GLN A 290 27.85 31.74 13.12
N PHE A 291 28.06 30.53 13.67
CA PHE A 291 29.16 30.26 14.58
C PHE A 291 30.51 30.40 13.87
N GLU A 292 30.68 29.80 12.69
CA GLU A 292 31.89 29.90 11.87
C GLU A 292 32.22 31.36 11.55
N ALA A 293 31.24 32.17 11.15
CA ALA A 293 31.45 33.60 10.89
C ALA A 293 31.94 34.35 12.13
N ARG A 294 31.29 34.15 13.30
CA ARG A 294 31.70 34.81 14.56
C ARG A 294 33.08 34.37 15.04
N VAL A 295 33.41 33.09 14.89
CA VAL A 295 34.76 32.59 15.22
C VAL A 295 35.79 33.18 14.27
N GLY A 296 35.48 33.27 12.97
CA GLY A 296 36.33 33.94 11.97
C GLY A 296 36.61 35.40 12.34
N ASP A 297 35.59 36.15 12.71
CA ASP A 297 35.73 37.54 13.17
C ASP A 297 36.61 37.64 14.44
N MET A 298 36.37 36.78 15.44
CA MET A 298 37.17 36.79 16.67
C MET A 298 38.64 36.42 16.43
N VAL A 299 38.90 35.41 15.60
CA VAL A 299 40.28 35.04 15.21
C VAL A 299 40.95 36.20 14.47
N GLY A 300 40.22 36.91 13.60
CA GLY A 300 40.72 38.13 12.94
C GLY A 300 41.14 39.22 13.93
N VAL A 301 40.30 39.50 14.93
CA VAL A 301 40.59 40.46 16.00
C VAL A 301 41.80 40.04 16.83
N VAL A 302 41.88 38.78 17.24
CA VAL A 302 43.02 38.26 18.02
C VAL A 302 44.32 38.31 17.21
N SER A 303 44.27 37.97 15.92
CA SER A 303 45.44 38.06 15.04
C SER A 303 45.95 39.50 14.93
N SER A 304 45.05 40.48 14.78
CA SER A 304 45.43 41.89 14.73
C SER A 304 46.03 42.36 16.05
N ALA A 305 45.42 42.00 17.18
CA ALA A 305 45.95 42.33 18.51
C ALA A 305 47.34 41.71 18.77
N ALA A 306 47.58 40.47 18.29
CA ALA A 306 48.88 39.82 18.40
C ALA A 306 49.96 40.54 17.57
N THR A 307 49.64 41.00 16.36
CA THR A 307 50.54 41.81 15.53
C THR A 307 50.87 43.16 16.18
N GLU A 308 49.89 43.81 16.81
CA GLU A 308 50.08 45.08 17.51
C GLU A 308 50.95 44.90 18.78
N LEU A 309 50.74 43.81 19.53
CA LEU A 309 51.60 43.41 20.64
C LEU A 309 53.04 43.13 20.20
N GLU A 310 53.24 42.44 19.08
CA GLU A 310 54.57 42.19 18.52
C GLU A 310 55.29 43.50 18.19
N ALA A 311 54.59 44.44 17.54
CA ALA A 311 55.13 45.76 17.22
C ALA A 311 55.51 46.54 18.50
N THR A 312 54.65 46.50 19.52
CA THR A 312 54.90 47.14 20.82
C THR A 312 56.11 46.51 21.53
N ALA A 313 56.22 45.18 21.54
CA ALA A 313 57.34 44.47 22.11
C ALA A 313 58.67 44.80 21.42
N ARG A 314 58.67 44.90 20.07
CA ARG A 314 59.85 45.34 19.30
C ARG A 314 60.25 46.78 19.65
N SER A 315 59.29 47.69 19.76
CA SER A 315 59.55 49.08 20.17
C SER A 315 60.16 49.15 21.58
N MET A 316 59.58 48.43 22.54
CA MET A 316 60.07 48.38 23.92
C MET A 316 61.50 47.80 24.00
N SER A 317 61.80 46.77 23.22
CA SER A 317 63.16 46.22 23.09
C SER A 317 64.15 47.26 22.57
N GLY A 318 63.75 48.05 21.55
CA GLY A 318 64.55 49.17 21.03
C GLY A 318 64.83 50.24 22.09
N THR A 319 63.79 50.69 22.81
CA THR A 319 63.93 51.67 23.90
C THR A 319 64.82 51.16 25.04
N ALA A 320 64.71 49.88 25.39
CA ALA A 320 65.56 49.26 26.41
C ALA A 320 67.04 49.24 25.98
N ALA A 321 67.32 48.92 24.71
CA ALA A 321 68.68 48.94 24.16
C ALA A 321 69.27 50.36 24.17
N GLU A 322 68.49 51.36 23.79
CA GLU A 322 68.89 52.78 23.80
C GLU A 322 69.14 53.27 25.23
N THR A 323 68.27 52.91 26.18
CA THR A 323 68.44 53.21 27.61
C THR A 323 69.74 52.63 28.15
N ASN A 324 70.09 51.40 27.76
CA ASN A 324 71.35 50.75 28.16
C ASN A 324 72.58 51.48 27.59
N ALA A 325 72.51 51.91 26.33
CA ALA A 325 73.57 52.70 25.72
C ALA A 325 73.77 54.03 26.46
N GLN A 326 72.68 54.72 26.79
CA GLN A 326 72.71 55.96 27.54
C GLN A 326 73.28 55.78 28.95
N ALA A 327 72.89 54.70 29.65
CA ALA A 327 73.42 54.36 30.97
C ALA A 327 74.94 54.14 30.95
N ASN A 328 75.46 53.48 29.91
CA ASN A 328 76.90 53.30 29.73
C ASN A 328 77.63 54.64 29.48
N SER A 329 77.05 55.54 28.68
CA SER A 329 77.60 56.88 28.49
C SER A 329 77.64 57.69 29.79
N VAL A 330 76.57 57.62 30.60
CA VAL A 330 76.52 58.27 31.91
C VAL A 330 77.57 57.69 32.87
N ALA A 331 77.73 56.36 32.90
CA ALA A 331 78.75 55.72 33.73
C ALA A 331 80.17 56.18 33.36
N SER A 332 80.45 56.30 32.06
CA SER A 332 81.74 56.81 31.57
C SER A 332 81.98 58.27 31.96
N ALA A 333 80.96 59.13 31.81
CA ALA A 333 81.02 60.53 32.24
C ALA A 333 81.23 60.66 33.77
N ALA A 334 80.58 59.80 34.56
CA ALA A 334 80.76 59.76 36.01
C ALA A 334 82.18 59.33 36.41
N GLN A 335 82.77 58.35 35.71
CA GLN A 335 84.17 57.95 35.92
C GLN A 335 85.15 59.09 35.61
N GLN A 336 84.92 59.82 34.51
CA GLN A 336 85.73 61.00 34.16
C GLN A 336 85.61 62.10 35.21
N ALA A 337 84.39 62.40 35.67
CA ALA A 337 84.14 63.39 36.71
C ALA A 337 84.87 63.03 38.02
N SER A 338 84.81 61.76 38.43
CA SER A 338 85.54 61.25 39.60
C SER A 338 87.06 61.45 39.47
N GLY A 339 87.63 61.16 38.29
CA GLY A 339 89.05 61.43 38.01
C GLY A 339 89.42 62.92 38.07
N GLY A 340 88.51 63.79 37.61
CA GLY A 340 88.66 65.25 37.73
C GLY A 340 88.65 65.72 39.19
N VAL A 341 87.73 65.21 40.01
CA VAL A 341 87.67 65.50 41.46
C VAL A 341 88.95 65.05 42.17
N GLN A 342 89.49 63.89 41.84
CA GLN A 342 90.76 63.42 42.40
C GLN A 342 91.94 64.34 42.05
N THR A 343 91.97 64.85 40.82
CA THR A 343 93.00 65.81 40.37
C THR A 343 92.89 67.13 41.13
N VAL A 344 91.67 67.63 41.34
CA VAL A 344 91.42 68.83 42.15
C VAL A 344 91.87 68.62 43.61
N ALA A 345 91.60 67.45 44.19
CA ALA A 345 92.05 67.12 45.54
C ALA A 345 93.59 67.17 45.66
N SER A 346 94.33 66.57 44.72
CA SER A 346 95.79 66.64 44.69
C SER A 346 96.32 68.06 44.49
N ALA A 347 95.66 68.88 43.66
CA ALA A 347 96.02 70.29 43.49
C ALA A 347 95.80 71.10 44.78
N ALA A 348 94.71 70.82 45.51
CA ALA A 348 94.44 71.44 46.81
C ALA A 348 95.50 71.05 47.87
N GLU A 349 95.95 69.79 47.89
CA GLU A 349 97.06 69.34 48.74
C GLU A 349 98.38 70.08 48.41
N GLN A 350 98.71 70.24 47.13
CA GLN A 350 99.91 71.00 46.71
C GLN A 350 99.81 72.49 47.05
N LEU A 351 98.63 73.09 46.93
CA LEU A 351 98.39 74.49 47.33
C LEU A 351 98.58 74.67 48.84
N ALA A 352 98.06 73.76 49.67
CA ALA A 352 98.26 73.79 51.11
C ALA A 352 99.74 73.71 51.49
N ALA A 353 100.52 72.86 50.81
CA ALA A 353 101.97 72.78 51.00
C ALA A 353 102.68 74.10 50.62
N SER A 354 102.30 74.72 49.50
CA SER A 354 102.85 76.02 49.09
C SER A 354 102.55 77.15 50.08
N ILE A 355 101.33 77.19 50.63
CA ILE A 355 100.94 78.17 51.66
C ILE A 355 101.79 77.99 52.93
N SER A 356 102.07 76.75 53.33
CA SER A 356 102.93 76.45 54.48
C SER A 356 104.37 76.93 54.26
N GLU A 357 104.93 76.76 53.05
CA GLU A 357 106.29 77.22 52.72
C GLU A 357 106.37 78.76 52.64
N ILE A 358 105.37 79.42 52.05
CA ILE A 358 105.27 80.89 52.04
C ILE A 358 105.25 81.42 53.48
N SER A 359 104.48 80.79 54.37
CA SER A 359 104.40 81.18 55.79
C SER A 359 105.77 81.07 56.48
N ARG A 360 106.55 80.02 56.17
CA ARG A 360 107.93 79.83 56.67
C ARG A 360 108.86 80.94 56.18
N GLN A 361 108.80 81.29 54.89
CA GLN A 361 109.62 82.35 54.30
C GLN A 361 109.30 83.73 54.88
N VAL A 362 108.01 84.04 55.12
CA VAL A 362 107.58 85.30 55.74
C VAL A 362 108.11 85.43 57.17
N ALA A 363 108.06 84.35 57.98
CA ALA A 363 108.62 84.35 59.32
C ALA A 363 110.15 84.60 59.31
N GLN A 364 110.86 84.02 58.33
CA GLN A 364 112.29 84.24 58.17
C GLN A 364 112.64 85.67 57.74
N ALA A 365 111.89 86.25 56.79
CA ALA A 365 112.06 87.64 56.37
C ALA A 365 111.84 88.63 57.54
N THR A 366 110.88 88.34 58.41
CA THR A 366 110.59 89.13 59.62
C THR A 366 111.76 89.07 60.62
N SER A 367 112.34 87.87 60.84
CA SER A 367 113.53 87.69 61.68
C SER A 367 114.75 88.46 61.17
N VAL A 368 115.03 88.37 59.86
CA VAL A 368 116.15 89.10 59.21
C VAL A 368 115.95 90.61 59.33
N SER A 369 114.73 91.11 59.11
CA SER A 369 114.42 92.53 59.27
C SER A 369 114.63 93.00 60.72
N GLY A 370 114.25 92.19 61.71
CA GLY A 370 114.52 92.45 63.12
C GLY A 370 116.02 92.54 63.44
N GLN A 371 116.84 91.64 62.88
CA GLN A 371 118.30 91.69 63.03
C GLN A 371 118.92 92.94 62.40
N ALA A 372 118.43 93.37 61.23
CA ALA A 372 118.91 94.56 60.55
C ALA A 372 118.67 95.83 61.38
N VAL A 373 117.50 95.95 62.02
CA VAL A 373 117.17 97.07 62.92
C VAL A 373 118.12 97.11 64.13
N THR A 374 118.45 95.95 64.71
CA THR A 374 119.41 95.87 65.82
C THR A 374 120.81 96.32 65.41
N ARG A 375 121.32 95.86 64.26
CA ARG A 375 122.63 96.28 63.73
C ARG A 375 122.69 97.78 63.43
N ALA A 376 121.60 98.37 62.93
CA ALA A 376 121.53 99.80 62.69
C ALA A 376 121.68 100.60 64.00
N ARG A 377 121.07 100.14 65.11
CA ARG A 377 121.22 100.76 66.45
C ARG A 377 122.64 100.67 67.01
N GLU A 378 123.32 99.54 66.84
CA GLU A 378 124.73 99.38 67.25
C GLU A 378 125.66 100.33 66.48
N THR A 379 125.40 100.50 65.18
CA THR A 379 126.17 101.41 64.33
C THR A 379 125.99 102.87 64.77
N ASP A 380 124.75 103.29 65.06
CA ASP A 380 124.45 104.63 65.59
C ASP A 380 125.18 104.93 66.91
N ALA A 381 125.23 103.95 67.81
CA ALA A 381 125.98 104.05 69.06
C ALA A 381 127.49 104.22 68.83
N THR A 382 128.06 103.47 67.89
CA THR A 382 129.48 103.53 67.55
C THR A 382 129.88 104.88 66.95
N VAL A 383 129.02 105.46 66.10
CA VAL A 383 129.22 106.78 65.50
C VAL A 383 129.22 107.89 66.57
N ARG A 384 128.37 107.78 67.60
CA ARG A 384 128.38 108.72 68.76
C ARG A 384 129.70 108.70 69.52
N VAL A 385 130.24 107.52 69.81
CA VAL A 385 131.53 107.37 70.53
C VAL A 385 132.69 107.97 69.72
N LEU A 386 132.69 107.78 68.39
CA LEU A 386 133.69 108.39 67.49
C LEU A 386 133.64 109.92 67.49
N ALA A 387 132.44 110.51 67.51
CA ALA A 387 132.27 111.97 67.55
C ALA A 387 132.80 112.59 68.85
N GLU A 388 132.60 111.91 69.98
CA GLU A 388 133.09 112.33 71.30
C GLU A 388 134.64 112.25 71.38
N GLY A 389 135.22 111.20 70.79
CA GLY A 389 136.67 111.04 70.65
C GLY A 389 137.32 112.15 69.79
N ALA A 390 136.70 112.53 68.69
CA ALA A 390 137.19 113.61 67.83
C ALA A 390 137.20 114.98 68.54
N SER A 391 136.21 115.24 69.41
CA SER A 391 136.14 116.47 70.21
C SER A 391 137.30 116.59 71.20
N LYS A 392 137.65 115.49 71.90
CA LYS A 392 138.79 115.46 72.82
C LYS A 392 140.14 115.65 72.13
N ILE A 393 140.30 115.16 70.90
CA ILE A 393 141.52 115.40 70.12
C ILE A 393 141.68 116.89 69.81
N GLY A 394 140.58 117.59 69.49
CA GLY A 394 140.60 119.04 69.24
C GLY A 394 141.07 119.86 70.45
N GLU A 395 140.70 119.47 71.67
CA GLU A 395 141.14 120.13 72.91
C GLU A 395 142.66 119.98 73.14
N VAL A 396 143.21 118.78 72.86
CA VAL A 396 144.64 118.50 73.03
C VAL A 396 145.49 119.30 72.04
N VAL A 397 145.04 119.43 70.79
CA VAL A 397 145.78 120.20 69.77
C VAL A 397 145.92 121.67 70.17
N ASN A 398 144.85 122.29 70.69
CA ASN A 398 144.89 123.67 71.18
C ASN A 398 145.87 123.87 72.35
N LEU A 399 145.98 122.89 73.25
CA LEU A 399 146.94 122.92 74.35
C LEU A 399 148.40 122.86 73.84
N ILE A 400 148.67 122.02 72.85
CA ILE A 400 150.00 121.90 72.22
C ILE A 400 150.40 123.21 71.55
N THR A 401 149.47 123.87 70.84
CA THR A 401 149.74 125.18 70.19
C THR A 401 150.10 126.25 71.23
N SER A 402 149.44 126.23 72.39
CA SER A 402 149.73 127.17 73.47
C SER A 402 151.11 126.97 74.12
N ILE A 403 151.57 125.72 74.26
CA ILE A 403 152.90 125.40 74.82
C ILE A 403 153.99 125.82 73.84
N ALA A 404 153.82 125.56 72.54
CA ALA A 404 154.78 125.94 71.52
C ALA A 404 155.03 127.46 71.46
N GLY A 405 153.98 128.27 71.69
CA GLY A 405 154.11 129.73 71.79
C GLY A 405 154.95 130.19 72.99
N GLN A 406 154.86 129.49 74.12
CA GLN A 406 155.62 129.80 75.33
C GLN A 406 157.11 129.46 75.19
N THR A 407 157.44 128.37 74.51
CA THR A 407 158.83 127.95 74.28
C THR A 407 159.57 128.95 73.39
N ASN A 408 158.89 129.51 72.39
CA ASN A 408 159.46 130.53 71.50
C ASN A 408 159.87 131.81 72.26
N LEU A 409 159.13 132.19 73.31
CA LEU A 409 159.43 133.36 74.13
C LEU A 409 160.58 133.13 75.13
N LEU A 410 160.72 131.90 75.65
CA LEU A 410 161.82 131.54 76.54
C LEU A 410 163.18 131.50 75.80
N ALA A 411 163.19 131.03 74.56
CA ALA A 411 164.40 130.98 73.75
C ALA A 411 164.93 132.39 73.40
N LEU A 412 164.02 133.34 73.13
CA LEU A 412 164.40 134.72 72.79
C LEU A 412 165.07 135.44 73.96
N ASN A 413 164.58 135.24 75.19
CA ASN A 413 165.19 135.83 76.39
C ASN A 413 166.57 135.25 76.71
N ALA A 414 166.78 133.95 76.47
CA ALA A 414 168.10 133.34 76.64
C ALA A 414 169.15 133.90 75.66
N THR A 415 168.71 134.30 74.46
CA THR A 415 169.57 134.91 73.43
C THR A 415 170.02 136.32 73.82
N ILE A 416 169.22 137.04 74.61
CA ILE A 416 169.55 138.40 75.08
C ILE A 416 170.55 138.37 76.24
N GLU A 417 170.44 137.41 77.15
CA GLU A 417 171.26 137.43 78.38
C GLU A 417 172.71 136.97 78.18
N ALA A 418 172.99 136.23 77.10
CA ALA A 418 174.37 135.88 76.73
C ALA A 418 175.18 137.06 76.19
N ALA A 419 174.54 138.11 75.64
CA ALA A 419 175.21 139.27 75.09
C ALA A 419 175.64 140.31 76.14
N ARG A 420 175.27 140.12 77.42
CA ARG A 420 175.44 141.12 78.48
C ARG A 420 176.52 140.80 79.51
N ALA A 421 177.16 139.63 79.43
CA ALA A 421 178.21 139.21 80.35
C ALA A 421 179.48 138.78 79.59
N GLY A 422 180.42 139.71 79.36
CA GLY A 422 181.81 139.40 78.94
C GLY A 422 182.11 139.56 77.46
#